data_AF-A0AAD7PIH1-F1
#
_entry.id   AF-A0AAD7PIH1-F1
#
_cell.length_a   1.000
_cell.length_b   1.000
_cell.length_c   1.000
_cell.angle_alpha   90.00
_cell.angle_beta   90.00
_cell.angle_gamma   90.00
#
_symmetry.space_group_name_H-M   'P 1'
#
loop_
_entity.id
_entity.type
_entity.pdbx_description
1 polymer ?
#
loop_
_entity_poly.entity_id
_entity_poly.type
_entity_poly.pdbx_seq_one_letter_code
_entity_poly.pdbx_strand_id
1 'polypeptide(L)'
;MNFWLDCQLSTSMFSKFLQIPTYPSLPFSFYQRPSNLFVSLPFRPEFPPSRHLNPHHFHHCSNGFPSRCHFCPPLASSFGNSEPLPDNQSELKEAQDAISEFIQEFGVSGEISIYIAANSPRYLGMLVDGVRDLDELSLWDSWRSDGKQFLKVDSVGLSFKEKVGYMAKEKGDNGKVAFLESVGLNLSSAMNAARYLSAETLPALIHKVQYMKEVLFSDNDNDGLLVKNAHRMMKHLSIPVDEDLQHTLSFFEKIEARRGGLNMLGSRDDSFQYLIESFPRILLLSVKCHLIPLVDFLENIGLPRDRFRNVILLFPPVLLWNIEVIEQRILAFKEIDVVERDFGKLLLKYPWILSTSIQGNYRAVLSLFDIEKVPKVSVGRAIKSWPHLLGCSTSKLKLMMKQFGELGIQNRKVGRVIAQSPQLLLLKPQEFLQVVVFFEDMGFNKETIGRILARCPETFAASIEETLKRKLDFLSAIGVSNIHLPRVIKKYPEFLVSDVDRTLLPRMTYLMKLGLSGKDIAFIVRTFPPLLGYSIEEVLRPKVEFLVQTMERPVRDVVGYPRFFSYSLEKKIKPRFWVLKGRNLECSLKDMLGKNDEEFAAEFIGVGRMLVPPP
;
A
#
# COMPACT_ATOMS: atom_id res chain seq x y z
N MET A 1 18.33 22.02 28.35
CA MET A 1 18.79 23.37 28.75
C MET A 1 18.17 24.36 27.75
N ASN A 2 17.74 25.52 28.23
CA ASN A 2 16.56 26.31 27.82
C ASN A 2 16.52 26.96 26.41
N PHE A 3 15.31 27.46 26.09
CA PHE A 3 14.89 28.43 25.06
C PHE A 3 14.80 27.88 23.63
N TRP A 4 13.63 27.84 22.97
CA TRP A 4 12.79 28.99 22.62
C TRP A 4 11.29 28.67 22.59
N LEU A 5 10.51 29.60 23.14
CA LEU A 5 9.06 29.79 22.96
C LEU A 5 8.87 31.11 22.17
N ASP A 6 7.71 31.19 21.52
CA ASP A 6 7.03 32.40 21.05
C ASP A 6 7.41 33.06 19.72
N CYS A 7 6.52 32.87 18.74
CA CYS A 7 5.84 33.97 18.05
C CYS A 7 4.48 33.48 17.50
N GLN A 8 3.39 33.89 18.16
CA GLN A 8 2.03 33.92 17.61
C GLN A 8 1.70 35.35 17.14
N LEU A 9 0.71 35.42 16.24
CA LEU A 9 -0.14 36.56 15.85
C LEU A 9 0.24 37.34 14.57
N SER A 10 -0.51 37.09 13.50
CA SER A 10 -1.30 38.15 12.87
C SER A 10 -2.49 37.56 12.11
N THR A 11 -3.63 38.22 12.28
CA THR A 11 -4.98 37.85 11.87
C THR A 11 -5.44 38.75 10.72
N SER A 12 -6.29 38.20 9.85
CA SER A 12 -7.35 38.87 9.08
C SER A 12 -7.00 39.66 7.81
N MET A 13 -7.56 39.18 6.69
CA MET A 13 -8.11 39.88 5.51
C MET A 13 -8.33 38.75 4.47
N PHE A 14 -9.51 38.33 4.03
CA PHE A 14 -10.66 39.07 3.51
C PHE A 14 -11.93 38.22 3.69
N SER A 15 -13.03 38.86 4.05
CA SER A 15 -14.39 38.38 3.82
C SER A 15 -15.08 39.29 2.80
N LYS A 16 -16.13 38.76 2.15
CA LYS A 16 -17.10 39.38 1.22
C LYS A 16 -16.78 39.17 -0.27
N PHE A 17 -17.48 38.21 -0.87
CA PHE A 17 -18.55 38.51 -1.84
C PHE A 17 -19.62 37.40 -1.79
N LEU A 18 -20.85 37.81 -1.45
CA LEU A 18 -22.09 37.06 -1.60
C LEU A 18 -22.58 37.24 -3.05
N GLN A 19 -23.04 36.18 -3.71
CA GLN A 19 -24.35 36.18 -4.38
C GLN A 19 -24.76 34.78 -4.85
N ILE A 20 -25.99 34.43 -4.47
CA ILE A 20 -26.75 33.25 -4.86
C ILE A 20 -27.36 33.48 -6.25
N PRO A 21 -27.44 32.45 -7.10
CA PRO A 21 -28.58 32.33 -7.99
C PRO A 21 -29.38 31.06 -7.73
N THR A 22 -30.69 31.25 -7.73
CA THR A 22 -31.79 30.31 -7.68
C THR A 22 -31.77 29.29 -8.82
N TYR A 23 -32.12 28.03 -8.49
CA TYR A 23 -32.34 26.92 -9.42
C TYR A 23 -33.39 27.22 -10.50
N PRO A 24 -33.27 26.53 -11.65
CA PRO A 24 -34.41 25.87 -12.25
C PRO A 24 -34.26 24.34 -12.23
N SER A 25 -35.37 23.69 -11.92
CA SER A 25 -35.64 22.26 -12.05
C SER A 25 -35.27 21.70 -13.42
N LEU A 26 -34.53 20.58 -13.45
CA LEU A 26 -34.30 19.80 -14.66
C LEU A 26 -34.83 18.36 -14.51
N PRO A 27 -35.43 17.80 -15.57
CA PRO A 27 -36.01 16.47 -15.58
C PRO A 27 -34.94 15.37 -15.76
N PHE A 28 -35.23 14.21 -15.20
CA PHE A 28 -34.44 12.99 -15.33
C PHE A 28 -34.31 12.53 -16.80
N SER A 29 -33.08 12.43 -17.31
CA SER A 29 -32.75 11.48 -18.38
C SER A 29 -31.36 10.87 -18.16
N PHE A 30 -31.30 9.55 -18.22
CA PHE A 30 -30.07 8.78 -18.25
C PHE A 30 -29.24 9.16 -19.48
N TYR A 31 -27.93 9.35 -19.33
CA TYR A 31 -27.02 9.42 -20.47
C TYR A 31 -25.88 8.42 -20.39
N GLN A 32 -25.72 7.75 -21.53
CA GLN A 32 -24.63 6.91 -21.97
C GLN A 32 -23.30 7.68 -21.99
N ARG A 33 -22.20 6.93 -21.85
CA ARG A 33 -20.82 7.38 -22.09
C ARG A 33 -20.66 8.01 -23.48
N PRO A 34 -19.71 8.94 -23.62
CA PRO A 34 -18.78 8.87 -24.73
C PRO A 34 -17.31 8.90 -24.28
N SER A 35 -16.52 8.19 -25.09
CA SER A 35 -15.08 8.05 -25.11
C SER A 35 -14.34 9.30 -25.63
N ASN A 36 -13.09 9.44 -25.17
CA ASN A 36 -11.93 10.10 -25.78
C ASN A 36 -12.13 11.46 -26.46
N LEU A 37 -11.46 12.49 -25.92
CA LEU A 37 -10.79 13.52 -26.71
C LEU A 37 -9.68 14.15 -25.87
N PHE A 38 -8.44 13.91 -26.32
CA PHE A 38 -7.22 14.60 -25.93
C PHE A 38 -7.30 16.08 -26.35
N VAL A 39 -7.01 17.00 -25.44
CA VAL A 39 -6.59 18.37 -25.79
C VAL A 39 -5.42 18.74 -24.89
N SER A 40 -4.25 18.88 -25.51
CA SER A 40 -3.00 19.38 -24.96
C SER A 40 -3.00 20.91 -24.98
N LEU A 41 -2.64 21.54 -23.86
CA LEU A 41 -2.29 22.96 -23.77
C LEU A 41 -0.83 23.09 -23.32
N PRO A 42 0.00 23.91 -23.98
CA PRO A 42 1.37 24.15 -23.55
C PRO A 42 1.42 25.38 -22.64
N PHE A 43 2.03 25.24 -21.46
CA PHE A 43 2.46 26.39 -20.65
C PHE A 43 3.94 26.22 -20.30
N ARG A 44 4.79 27.09 -20.88
CA ARG A 44 6.18 27.33 -20.48
C ARG A 44 6.20 28.57 -19.57
N PRO A 45 6.88 28.53 -18.41
CA PRO A 45 7.37 29.75 -17.76
C PRO A 45 8.80 30.05 -18.20
N GLU A 46 9.04 31.27 -18.67
CA GLU A 46 10.36 31.86 -18.91
C GLU A 46 11.00 32.30 -17.58
N PHE A 47 12.31 32.08 -17.41
CA PHE A 47 13.12 32.62 -16.33
C PHE A 47 14.14 33.65 -16.89
N PRO A 48 14.42 34.77 -16.19
CA PRO A 48 15.36 35.80 -16.64
C PRO A 48 16.84 35.50 -16.29
N PRO A 49 17.82 36.21 -16.89
CA PRO A 49 19.20 35.72 -17.04
C PRO A 49 20.19 36.16 -15.94
N SER A 50 21.29 35.40 -15.90
CA SER A 50 22.47 35.42 -15.04
C SER A 50 23.28 36.74 -15.07
N ARG A 51 23.91 37.08 -13.94
CA ARG A 51 25.01 38.08 -13.87
C ARG A 51 26.34 37.38 -13.56
N HIS A 52 27.31 37.62 -14.43
CA HIS A 52 28.73 37.29 -14.29
C HIS A 52 29.42 38.21 -13.28
N LEU A 53 30.33 37.67 -12.47
CA LEU A 53 31.48 38.37 -11.89
C LEU A 53 32.68 37.41 -11.85
N ASN A 54 33.84 37.89 -12.28
CA ASN A 54 35.12 37.19 -12.46
C ASN A 54 36.18 37.80 -11.48
N PRO A 55 37.47 37.39 -11.44
CA PRO A 55 38.13 36.88 -10.23
C PRO A 55 39.33 37.73 -9.72
N HIS A 56 39.84 37.44 -8.52
CA HIS A 56 41.13 37.98 -8.02
C HIS A 56 42.01 36.93 -7.32
N HIS A 57 43.07 36.53 -8.03
CA HIS A 57 44.51 36.41 -7.72
C HIS A 57 45.13 36.26 -6.28
N PHE A 58 46.16 35.38 -6.28
CA PHE A 58 47.45 35.29 -5.51
C PHE A 58 47.53 34.65 -4.11
N HIS A 59 48.28 33.54 -3.97
CA HIS A 59 49.72 33.54 -3.60
C HIS A 59 50.36 32.13 -3.58
N HIS A 60 51.59 32.05 -4.11
CA HIS A 60 52.54 30.93 -4.02
C HIS A 60 53.27 30.93 -2.67
N CYS A 61 53.56 29.74 -2.12
CA CYS A 61 54.78 29.49 -1.34
C CYS A 61 55.15 27.99 -1.37
N SER A 62 56.41 27.72 -1.70
CA SER A 62 57.06 26.41 -1.84
C SER A 62 57.67 25.93 -0.51
N ASN A 63 57.72 24.61 -0.26
CA ASN A 63 58.90 23.88 0.28
C ASN A 63 58.60 22.40 0.61
N GLY A 64 59.48 21.49 0.13
CA GLY A 64 59.99 20.34 0.90
C GLY A 64 59.33 18.94 0.76
N PHE A 65 59.89 18.10 -0.10
CA PHE A 65 59.74 16.62 -0.22
C PHE A 65 60.12 15.85 1.10
N PRO A 66 59.73 14.55 1.33
CA PRO A 66 59.83 13.45 0.37
C PRO A 66 58.65 12.46 0.26
N SER A 67 58.72 11.75 -0.86
CA SER A 67 57.72 10.94 -1.54
C SER A 67 57.35 9.61 -0.84
N ARG A 68 56.04 9.38 -0.70
CA ARG A 68 55.42 8.04 -0.67
C ARG A 68 54.15 8.10 -1.52
N CYS A 69 54.25 7.64 -2.77
CA CYS A 69 53.14 7.64 -3.71
C CYS A 69 52.16 6.49 -3.38
N HIS A 70 51.09 6.81 -2.66
CA HIS A 70 49.82 6.10 -2.82
C HIS A 70 49.08 6.76 -3.97
N PHE A 71 48.88 6.04 -5.09
CA PHE A 71 48.15 6.55 -6.24
C PHE A 71 46.68 6.83 -5.85
N CYS A 72 46.31 8.11 -5.90
CA CYS A 72 44.92 8.54 -6.02
C CYS A 72 44.43 8.29 -7.46
N PRO A 73 43.15 7.92 -7.67
CA PRO A 73 42.55 7.96 -9.00
C PRO A 73 42.41 9.41 -9.48
N PRO A 74 42.39 9.68 -10.79
CA PRO A 74 42.23 11.03 -11.32
C PRO A 74 40.91 11.64 -10.85
N LEU A 75 40.96 12.93 -10.51
CA LEU A 75 39.82 13.76 -10.11
C LEU A 75 38.70 13.66 -11.14
N ALA A 76 37.52 13.27 -10.67
CA ALA A 76 36.27 13.31 -11.41
C ALA A 76 35.99 14.75 -11.88
N SER A 77 36.05 14.95 -13.20
CA SER A 77 35.43 16.09 -13.85
C SER A 77 33.91 15.97 -13.71
N SER A 78 33.26 17.11 -13.52
CA SER A 78 31.83 17.25 -13.26
C SER A 78 30.98 16.64 -14.38
N PHE A 79 30.32 15.52 -14.11
CA PHE A 79 29.37 14.90 -15.03
C PHE A 79 28.08 15.73 -15.13
N GLY A 80 27.96 16.46 -16.24
CA GLY A 80 26.66 16.90 -16.74
C GLY A 80 25.87 15.70 -17.24
N ASN A 81 24.58 15.65 -16.90
CA ASN A 81 23.67 14.68 -17.50
C ASN A 81 23.62 14.91 -19.02
N SER A 82 23.65 13.81 -19.78
CA SER A 82 23.63 13.67 -21.25
C SER A 82 24.90 14.07 -22.00
N GLU A 83 25.74 13.08 -22.33
CA GLU A 83 26.71 13.14 -23.43
C GLU A 83 26.59 11.88 -24.31
N PRO A 84 26.94 11.98 -25.61
CA PRO A 84 26.52 11.04 -26.65
C PRO A 84 27.42 9.80 -26.72
N LEU A 85 26.83 8.66 -27.11
CA LEU A 85 27.53 7.44 -27.52
C LEU A 85 28.47 7.72 -28.72
N PRO A 86 29.59 6.99 -28.87
CA PRO A 86 30.61 7.31 -29.86
C PRO A 86 30.15 7.10 -31.31
N ASP A 87 30.54 8.02 -32.20
CA ASP A 87 30.21 8.10 -33.63
C ASP A 87 30.77 6.96 -34.51
N ASN A 88 31.56 6.03 -33.96
CA ASN A 88 32.13 4.89 -34.69
C ASN A 88 31.44 3.57 -34.31
N GLN A 89 30.37 3.22 -35.03
CA GLN A 89 29.67 1.93 -34.88
C GLN A 89 30.57 0.70 -35.07
N SER A 90 31.66 0.82 -35.85
CA SER A 90 32.65 -0.26 -36.04
C SER A 90 33.44 -0.53 -34.76
N GLU A 91 33.97 0.52 -34.13
CA GLU A 91 34.78 0.41 -32.90
C GLU A 91 33.96 -0.12 -31.73
N LEU A 92 32.70 0.31 -31.60
CA LEU A 92 31.80 -0.21 -30.57
C LEU A 92 31.60 -1.72 -30.72
N LYS A 93 31.46 -2.21 -31.94
CA LYS A 93 31.28 -3.63 -32.22
C LYS A 93 32.55 -4.42 -31.94
N GLU A 94 33.70 -3.90 -32.36
CA GLU A 94 35.01 -4.50 -32.04
C GLU A 94 35.27 -4.54 -30.53
N ALA A 95 34.92 -3.48 -29.80
CA ALA A 95 35.03 -3.45 -28.35
C ALA A 95 34.07 -4.47 -27.68
N GLN A 96 32.83 -4.59 -28.16
CA GLN A 96 31.88 -5.59 -27.65
C GLN A 96 32.40 -7.02 -27.89
N ASP A 97 32.96 -7.28 -29.06
CA ASP A 97 33.58 -8.57 -29.39
C ASP A 97 34.78 -8.86 -28.48
N ALA A 98 35.63 -7.86 -28.22
CA ALA A 98 36.76 -7.98 -27.29
C ALA A 98 36.31 -8.35 -25.86
N ILE A 99 35.28 -7.67 -25.35
CA ILE A 99 34.75 -7.93 -24.00
C ILE A 99 34.04 -9.28 -23.93
N SER A 100 33.32 -9.66 -24.98
CA SER A 100 32.70 -10.99 -25.06
C SER A 100 33.75 -12.09 -25.00
N GLU A 101 34.84 -11.99 -25.76
CA GLU A 101 35.96 -12.95 -25.72
C GLU A 101 36.64 -12.98 -24.36
N PHE A 102 36.93 -11.81 -23.78
CA PHE A 102 37.49 -11.69 -22.44
C PHE A 102 36.62 -12.37 -21.36
N ILE A 103 35.30 -12.19 -21.41
CA ILE A 103 34.38 -12.81 -20.45
C ILE A 103 34.33 -14.34 -20.63
N GLN A 104 34.43 -14.84 -21.87
CA GLN A 104 34.47 -16.28 -22.16
C GLN A 104 35.69 -16.97 -21.54
N GLU A 105 36.83 -16.28 -21.38
CA GLU A 105 38.03 -16.82 -20.72
C GLU A 105 37.75 -17.28 -19.27
N PHE A 106 36.72 -16.74 -18.61
CA PHE A 106 36.31 -17.12 -17.26
C PHE A 106 35.26 -18.24 -17.21
N GLY A 107 34.98 -18.90 -18.34
CA GLY A 107 34.06 -20.05 -18.41
C GLY A 107 32.58 -19.67 -18.55
N VAL A 108 32.28 -18.47 -19.05
CA VAL A 108 30.92 -18.02 -19.38
C VAL A 108 30.57 -18.41 -20.82
N SER A 109 29.34 -18.88 -21.08
CA SER A 109 28.91 -19.26 -22.43
C SER A 109 28.88 -18.06 -23.38
N GLY A 110 29.14 -18.30 -24.67
CA GLY A 110 29.18 -17.25 -25.69
C GLY A 110 27.92 -16.37 -25.73
N GLU A 111 26.73 -16.97 -25.60
CA GLU A 111 25.46 -16.22 -25.57
C GLU A 111 25.37 -15.24 -24.39
N ILE A 112 25.77 -15.68 -23.19
CA ILE A 112 25.74 -14.83 -21.99
C ILE A 112 26.82 -13.74 -22.09
N SER A 113 28.01 -14.07 -22.59
CA SER A 113 29.11 -13.11 -22.77
C SER A 113 28.75 -11.99 -23.76
N ILE A 114 28.12 -12.35 -24.88
CA ILE A 114 27.60 -11.37 -25.86
C ILE A 114 26.56 -10.47 -25.20
N TYR A 115 25.62 -11.06 -24.45
CA TYR A 115 24.61 -10.29 -23.73
C TYR A 115 25.23 -9.30 -22.74
N ILE A 116 26.22 -9.73 -21.94
CA ILE A 116 26.90 -8.87 -20.96
C ILE A 116 27.61 -7.71 -21.66
N ALA A 117 28.38 -7.99 -22.72
CA ALA A 117 29.09 -6.98 -23.48
C ALA A 117 28.13 -5.95 -24.10
N ALA A 118 27.00 -6.41 -24.66
CA ALA A 118 26.00 -5.53 -25.25
C ALA A 118 25.26 -4.66 -24.22
N ASN A 119 25.13 -5.12 -22.97
CA ASN A 119 24.39 -4.44 -21.91
C ASN A 119 25.30 -3.72 -20.88
N SER A 120 26.58 -3.52 -21.19
CA SER A 120 27.53 -2.78 -20.33
C SER A 120 28.15 -1.55 -21.04
N PRO A 121 27.33 -0.62 -21.56
CA PRO A 121 27.82 0.45 -22.42
C PRO A 121 28.75 1.45 -21.73
N ARG A 122 28.60 1.69 -20.42
CA ARG A 122 29.47 2.65 -19.71
C ARG A 122 30.82 2.03 -19.36
N TYR A 123 30.84 0.75 -19.00
CA TYR A 123 32.07 -0.01 -18.84
C TYR A 123 32.83 -0.09 -20.17
N LEU A 124 32.10 -0.39 -21.26
CA LEU A 124 32.67 -0.38 -22.61
C LEU A 124 33.23 0.99 -22.97
N GLY A 125 32.46 2.07 -22.75
CA GLY A 125 32.89 3.45 -23.00
C GLY A 125 34.16 3.81 -22.23
N MET A 126 34.21 3.51 -20.92
CA MET A 126 35.40 3.71 -20.08
C MET A 126 36.65 3.01 -20.65
N LEU A 127 36.50 1.82 -21.24
CA LEU A 127 37.61 1.13 -21.88
C LEU A 127 37.94 1.72 -23.26
N VAL A 128 36.95 2.08 -24.06
CA VAL A 128 37.22 2.71 -25.37
C VAL A 128 37.95 4.04 -25.19
N ASP A 129 37.52 4.86 -24.24
CA ASP A 129 38.15 6.15 -23.93
C ASP A 129 39.59 5.95 -23.43
N GLY A 130 39.82 4.96 -22.56
CA GLY A 130 41.18 4.62 -22.12
C GLY A 130 42.10 4.17 -23.26
N VAL A 131 41.59 3.46 -24.27
CA VAL A 131 42.38 3.05 -25.44
C VAL A 131 42.73 4.27 -26.29
N ARG A 132 41.75 5.15 -26.51
CA ARG A 132 41.92 6.38 -27.29
C ARG A 132 42.94 7.31 -26.63
N ASP A 133 42.84 7.53 -25.33
CA ASP A 133 43.78 8.34 -24.56
C ASP A 133 45.23 7.81 -24.69
N LEU A 134 45.40 6.48 -24.61
CA LEU A 134 46.73 5.85 -24.74
C LEU A 134 47.26 5.89 -26.20
N ASP A 135 46.38 5.77 -27.19
CA ASP A 135 46.72 5.88 -28.61
C ASP A 135 47.12 7.31 -28.98
N GLU A 136 46.34 8.31 -28.55
CA GLU A 136 46.61 9.73 -28.79
C GLU A 136 47.94 10.16 -28.15
N LEU A 137 48.24 9.66 -26.95
CA LEU A 137 49.47 10.00 -26.23
C LEU A 137 50.66 9.09 -26.60
N SER A 138 50.45 8.06 -27.43
CA SER A 138 51.45 7.03 -27.75
C SER A 138 52.10 6.41 -26.50
N LEU A 139 51.31 6.19 -25.45
CA LEU A 139 51.80 5.78 -24.13
C LEU A 139 51.70 4.27 -23.87
N TRP A 140 51.26 3.47 -24.84
CA TRP A 140 51.14 2.01 -24.68
C TRP A 140 52.42 1.33 -24.21
N ASP A 141 53.58 1.74 -24.74
CA ASP A 141 54.88 1.18 -24.34
C ASP A 141 55.32 1.59 -22.92
N SER A 142 54.73 2.68 -22.41
CA SER A 142 55.00 3.22 -21.07
C SER A 142 53.96 2.83 -20.03
N TRP A 143 52.84 2.25 -20.47
CA TRP A 143 51.73 1.86 -19.62
C TRP A 143 52.16 0.64 -18.78
N ARG A 144 52.42 0.87 -17.48
CA ARG A 144 52.99 -0.16 -16.59
C ARG A 144 51.96 -0.78 -15.65
N SER A 145 51.99 -2.11 -15.67
CA SER A 145 51.53 -3.04 -14.64
C SER A 145 52.49 -3.05 -13.44
N ASP A 146 52.02 -3.59 -12.32
CA ASP A 146 52.64 -3.63 -10.98
C ASP A 146 53.95 -4.47 -10.94
N GLY A 147 55.02 -3.97 -11.58
CA GLY A 147 56.39 -4.50 -11.48
C GLY A 147 56.74 -5.69 -12.39
N LYS A 148 55.87 -6.14 -13.29
CA LYS A 148 56.21 -7.12 -14.34
C LYS A 148 56.41 -6.43 -15.69
N GLN A 149 57.58 -6.65 -16.28
CA GLN A 149 57.95 -6.09 -17.58
C GLN A 149 57.05 -6.65 -18.68
N PHE A 150 56.56 -5.73 -19.52
CA PHE A 150 55.73 -5.96 -20.70
C PHE A 150 56.23 -7.14 -21.55
N LEU A 151 55.31 -7.93 -22.08
CA LEU A 151 55.58 -8.85 -23.20
C LEU A 151 56.33 -8.07 -24.29
N LYS A 152 57.37 -8.69 -24.88
CA LYS A 152 58.08 -8.19 -26.07
C LYS A 152 57.15 -8.20 -27.31
N VAL A 153 56.09 -7.40 -27.30
CA VAL A 153 55.18 -7.24 -28.44
C VAL A 153 55.03 -5.74 -28.66
N ASP A 154 55.47 -5.28 -29.83
CA ASP A 154 55.36 -3.88 -30.24
C ASP A 154 53.89 -3.44 -30.21
N SER A 155 53.57 -2.41 -29.43
CA SER A 155 52.21 -1.84 -29.33
C SER A 155 51.67 -1.33 -30.68
N VAL A 156 52.57 -1.11 -31.64
CA VAL A 156 52.33 -0.70 -33.02
C VAL A 156 51.57 -1.77 -33.83
N GLY A 157 51.53 -3.03 -33.38
CA GLY A 157 50.90 -4.14 -34.11
C GLY A 157 49.54 -4.63 -33.60
N LEU A 158 49.04 -4.12 -32.46
CA LEU A 158 47.79 -4.58 -31.86
C LEU A 158 46.57 -3.91 -32.51
N SER A 159 45.58 -4.70 -32.89
CA SER A 159 44.27 -4.21 -33.32
C SER A 159 43.53 -3.50 -32.18
N PHE A 160 42.59 -2.61 -32.51
CA PHE A 160 41.78 -1.90 -31.52
C PHE A 160 41.06 -2.89 -30.57
N LYS A 161 40.50 -3.97 -31.12
CA LYS A 161 39.93 -5.09 -30.36
C LYS A 161 40.89 -5.67 -29.33
N GLU A 162 42.14 -5.96 -29.72
CA GLU A 162 43.15 -6.53 -28.80
C GLU A 162 43.54 -5.55 -27.70
N LYS A 163 43.66 -4.25 -28.01
CA LYS A 163 43.93 -3.18 -27.04
C LYS A 163 42.83 -3.09 -25.97
N VAL A 164 41.57 -3.13 -26.39
CA VAL A 164 40.41 -3.14 -25.47
C VAL A 164 40.44 -4.38 -24.57
N GLY A 165 40.68 -5.56 -25.15
CA GLY A 165 40.77 -6.82 -24.41
C GLY A 165 41.91 -6.82 -23.37
N TYR A 166 43.07 -6.26 -23.73
CA TYR A 166 44.19 -6.14 -22.80
C TYR A 166 43.87 -5.21 -21.62
N MET A 167 43.20 -4.09 -21.87
CA MET A 167 42.83 -3.19 -20.78
C MET A 167 41.76 -3.76 -19.84
N ALA A 168 40.82 -4.54 -20.37
CA ALA A 168 39.89 -5.29 -19.54
C ALA A 168 40.62 -6.28 -18.61
N LYS A 169 41.71 -6.90 -19.09
CA LYS A 169 42.55 -7.80 -18.27
C LYS A 169 43.29 -7.04 -17.16
N GLU A 170 43.91 -5.91 -17.48
CA GLU A 170 44.68 -5.12 -16.49
C GLU A 170 43.78 -4.50 -15.40
N LYS A 171 42.50 -4.24 -15.67
CA LYS A 171 41.52 -3.82 -14.65
C LYS A 171 41.40 -4.80 -13.49
N GLY A 172 41.69 -6.08 -13.71
CA GLY A 172 41.66 -7.12 -12.68
C GLY A 172 40.28 -7.40 -12.09
N ASP A 173 39.20 -6.92 -12.73
CA ASP A 173 37.83 -7.16 -12.25
C ASP A 173 37.24 -8.50 -12.71
N ASN A 174 37.95 -9.21 -13.60
CA ASN A 174 37.57 -10.51 -14.15
C ASN A 174 36.16 -10.51 -14.78
N GLY A 175 35.78 -9.42 -15.45
CA GLY A 175 34.50 -9.28 -16.13
C GLY A 175 33.32 -8.99 -15.19
N LYS A 176 33.55 -8.84 -13.88
CA LYS A 176 32.48 -8.62 -12.89
C LYS A 176 31.84 -7.25 -13.04
N VAL A 177 32.61 -6.20 -13.38
CA VAL A 177 32.05 -4.85 -13.54
C VAL A 177 31.10 -4.80 -14.74
N ALA A 178 31.52 -5.37 -15.88
CA ALA A 178 30.67 -5.51 -17.06
C ALA A 178 29.38 -6.28 -16.74
N PHE A 179 29.49 -7.42 -16.05
CA PHE A 179 28.33 -8.20 -15.64
C PHE A 179 27.39 -7.41 -14.72
N LEU A 180 27.91 -6.77 -13.68
CA LEU A 180 27.11 -5.99 -12.73
C LEU A 180 26.39 -4.81 -13.41
N GLU A 181 27.04 -4.15 -14.36
CA GLU A 181 26.38 -3.13 -15.19
C GLU A 181 25.26 -3.74 -16.04
N SER A 182 25.49 -4.89 -16.68
CA SER A 182 24.45 -5.59 -17.47
C SER A 182 23.21 -5.98 -16.67
N VAL A 183 23.36 -6.08 -15.35
CA VAL A 183 22.28 -6.39 -14.41
C VAL A 183 21.49 -5.13 -13.98
N GLY A 184 21.97 -3.94 -14.35
CA GLY A 184 21.33 -2.64 -14.16
C GLY A 184 22.12 -1.65 -13.29
N LEU A 185 23.23 -2.07 -12.67
CA LEU A 185 24.01 -1.17 -11.80
C LEU A 185 24.67 -0.05 -12.62
N ASN A 186 24.72 1.15 -12.06
CA ASN A 186 25.57 2.19 -12.64
C ASN A 186 27.06 1.81 -12.49
N LEU A 187 27.93 2.36 -13.35
CA LEU A 187 29.35 2.01 -13.40
C LEU A 187 30.05 2.15 -12.04
N SER A 188 29.79 3.24 -11.29
CA SER A 188 30.41 3.46 -9.98
C SER A 188 29.97 2.42 -8.93
N SER A 189 28.68 2.08 -8.91
CA SER A 189 28.12 1.04 -8.05
C SER A 189 28.65 -0.34 -8.42
N ALA A 190 28.75 -0.64 -9.73
CA ALA A 190 29.30 -1.89 -10.25
C ALA A 190 30.77 -2.05 -9.86
N MET A 191 31.59 -1.01 -10.03
CA MET A 191 32.99 -1.00 -9.60
C MET A 191 33.12 -1.19 -8.08
N ASN A 192 32.31 -0.49 -7.29
CA ASN A 192 32.33 -0.62 -5.84
C ASN A 192 31.93 -2.03 -5.38
N ALA A 193 30.88 -2.61 -5.96
CA ALA A 193 30.43 -3.97 -5.63
C ALA A 193 31.46 -5.03 -6.06
N ALA A 194 32.07 -4.87 -7.25
CA ALA A 194 33.09 -5.79 -7.76
C ALA A 194 34.29 -5.94 -6.82
N ARG A 195 34.71 -4.86 -6.13
CA ARG A 195 35.82 -4.90 -5.17
C ARG A 195 35.61 -5.90 -4.03
N TYR A 196 34.37 -6.03 -3.53
CA TYR A 196 34.05 -6.96 -2.45
C TYR A 196 33.78 -8.39 -2.95
N LEU A 197 33.60 -8.58 -4.26
CA LEU A 197 33.34 -9.86 -4.91
C LEU A 197 34.62 -10.49 -5.48
N SER A 198 35.79 -10.07 -5.02
CA SER A 198 37.09 -10.55 -5.55
C SER A 198 37.25 -12.07 -5.44
N ALA A 199 36.72 -12.68 -4.37
CA ALA A 199 36.77 -14.12 -4.12
C ALA A 199 35.74 -14.94 -4.94
N GLU A 200 34.73 -14.30 -5.53
CA GLU A 200 33.70 -14.98 -6.32
C GLU A 200 34.15 -15.18 -7.76
N THR A 201 33.84 -16.33 -8.35
CA THR A 201 34.05 -16.56 -9.79
C THR A 201 32.92 -15.92 -10.58
N LEU A 202 33.22 -15.44 -11.79
CA LEU A 202 32.21 -14.80 -12.63
C LEU A 202 31.01 -15.73 -12.94
N PRO A 203 31.20 -17.03 -13.30
CA PRO A 203 30.08 -17.94 -13.51
C PRO A 203 29.22 -18.18 -12.26
N ALA A 204 29.85 -18.28 -11.08
CA ALA A 204 29.11 -18.45 -9.82
C ALA A 204 28.26 -17.21 -9.48
N LEU A 205 28.80 -16.02 -9.73
CA LEU A 205 28.09 -14.76 -9.56
C LEU A 205 26.91 -14.62 -10.54
N ILE A 206 27.10 -15.00 -11.81
CA ILE A 206 26.03 -15.02 -12.83
C ILE A 206 24.88 -15.94 -12.39
N HIS A 207 25.20 -17.20 -12.05
CA HIS A 207 24.22 -18.17 -11.60
C HIS A 207 23.46 -17.68 -10.35
N LYS A 208 24.17 -17.04 -9.41
CA LYS A 208 23.56 -16.48 -8.19
C LYS A 208 22.56 -15.38 -8.50
N VAL A 209 22.92 -14.41 -9.34
CA VAL A 209 22.03 -13.31 -9.72
C VAL A 209 20.83 -13.83 -10.53
N GLN A 210 21.04 -14.79 -11.43
CA GLN A 210 19.97 -15.45 -12.18
C GLN A 210 18.99 -16.13 -11.21
N TYR A 211 19.48 -16.94 -10.28
CA TYR A 211 18.65 -17.58 -9.25
C TYR A 211 17.86 -16.55 -8.43
N MET A 212 18.48 -15.46 -8.00
CA MET A 212 17.78 -14.39 -7.29
C MET A 212 16.68 -13.74 -8.14
N LYS A 213 16.95 -13.44 -9.43
CA LYS A 213 15.94 -12.86 -10.34
C LYS A 213 14.81 -13.82 -10.66
N GLU A 214 15.09 -15.12 -10.71
CA GLU A 214 14.07 -16.15 -10.93
C GLU A 214 13.19 -16.36 -9.69
N VAL A 215 13.80 -16.54 -8.52
CA VAL A 215 13.04 -16.88 -7.31
C VAL A 215 12.38 -15.66 -6.69
N LEU A 216 13.05 -14.51 -6.69
CA LEU A 216 12.57 -13.31 -6.01
C LEU A 216 11.83 -12.35 -6.93
N PHE A 217 11.94 -12.50 -8.25
CA PHE A 217 11.38 -11.56 -9.23
C PHE A 217 10.71 -12.27 -10.41
N SER A 218 10.13 -13.47 -10.22
CA SER A 218 9.52 -14.27 -11.30
C SER A 218 8.19 -13.74 -11.85
N ASP A 219 7.43 -12.94 -11.09
CA ASP A 219 6.00 -12.77 -11.35
C ASP A 219 5.52 -11.33 -11.65
N ASN A 220 4.39 -11.24 -12.37
CA ASN A 220 3.75 -10.04 -12.94
C ASN A 220 2.70 -9.40 -12.03
N ASP A 221 2.88 -9.50 -10.72
CA ASP A 221 1.81 -9.31 -9.76
C ASP A 221 1.51 -7.84 -9.39
N ASN A 222 0.33 -7.60 -8.81
CA ASN A 222 -0.26 -6.28 -8.55
C ASN A 222 0.56 -5.41 -7.57
N ASP A 223 1.59 -4.73 -8.09
CA ASP A 223 2.54 -3.85 -7.39
C ASP A 223 1.88 -2.78 -6.53
N GLY A 224 0.61 -2.44 -6.82
CA GLY A 224 -0.14 -1.46 -6.06
C GLY A 224 -0.24 -1.79 -4.57
N LEU A 225 -0.24 -3.07 -4.16
CA LEU A 225 -0.28 -3.43 -2.74
C LEU A 225 1.07 -3.25 -2.04
N LEU A 226 2.17 -3.63 -2.71
CA LEU A 226 3.54 -3.45 -2.24
C LEU A 226 3.81 -1.98 -1.93
N VAL A 227 3.56 -1.12 -2.93
CA VAL A 227 3.78 0.33 -2.82
C VAL A 227 2.89 0.93 -1.73
N LYS A 228 1.62 0.52 -1.64
CA LYS A 228 0.71 0.99 -0.57
C LYS A 228 1.19 0.60 0.82
N ASN A 229 1.73 -0.60 0.99
CA ASN A 229 2.27 -1.04 2.29
C ASN A 229 3.51 -0.24 2.66
N ALA A 230 4.46 -0.03 1.73
CA ALA A 230 5.65 0.81 1.98
C ALA A 230 5.26 2.22 2.48
N HIS A 231 4.34 2.89 1.78
CA HIS A 231 3.84 4.20 2.19
C HIS A 231 3.19 4.19 3.58
N ARG A 232 2.38 3.16 3.88
CA ARG A 232 1.72 3.05 5.20
C ARG A 232 2.73 2.82 6.31
N MET A 233 3.74 1.98 6.06
CA MET A 233 4.82 1.67 7.01
C MET A 233 5.58 2.95 7.34
N MET A 234 6.01 3.72 6.33
CA MET A 234 6.67 5.01 6.53
C MET A 234 5.76 6.03 7.23
N LYS A 235 4.50 6.18 6.79
CA LYS A 235 3.56 7.18 7.32
C LYS A 235 3.23 6.97 8.80
N HIS A 236 3.12 5.72 9.24
CA HIS A 236 2.62 5.40 10.57
C HIS A 236 3.72 5.05 11.59
N LEU A 237 4.97 4.92 11.14
CA LEU A 237 6.11 4.74 12.02
C LEU A 237 6.32 5.98 12.89
N SER A 238 6.38 5.79 14.21
CA SER A 238 6.57 6.89 15.17
C SER A 238 7.25 6.45 16.46
N ILE A 239 7.99 5.36 16.39
CA ILE A 239 8.83 4.84 17.47
C ILE A 239 10.31 4.96 17.06
N PRO A 240 11.25 4.91 18.00
CA PRO A 240 12.66 4.72 17.68
C PRO A 240 12.89 3.43 16.88
N VAL A 241 13.73 3.50 15.87
CA VAL A 241 14.01 2.40 14.93
C VAL A 241 15.34 1.74 15.25
N ASP A 242 15.44 0.44 14.98
CA ASP A 242 16.70 -0.31 15.04
C ASP A 242 17.47 -0.16 13.71
N GLU A 243 18.69 -0.71 13.67
CA GLU A 243 19.55 -0.63 12.49
C GLU A 243 18.89 -1.22 11.24
N ASP A 244 18.22 -2.37 11.37
CA ASP A 244 17.54 -3.05 10.26
C ASP A 244 16.44 -2.15 9.65
N LEU A 245 15.60 -1.53 10.48
CA LEU A 245 14.60 -0.57 10.01
C LEU A 245 15.22 0.70 9.46
N GLN A 246 16.29 1.21 10.06
CA GLN A 246 16.98 2.41 9.57
C GLN A 246 17.58 2.19 8.17
N HIS A 247 18.16 1.01 7.92
CA HIS A 247 18.62 0.62 6.58
C HIS A 247 17.46 0.51 5.59
N THR A 248 16.32 -0.05 6.01
CA THR A 248 15.12 -0.17 5.18
C THR A 248 14.51 1.21 4.85
N LEU A 249 14.47 2.13 5.80
CA LEU A 249 14.02 3.51 5.59
C LEU A 249 14.95 4.25 4.64
N SER A 250 16.27 4.14 4.84
CA SER A 250 17.26 4.75 3.93
C SER A 250 17.10 4.23 2.50
N PHE A 251 16.78 2.93 2.34
CA PHE A 251 16.45 2.33 1.05
C PHE A 251 15.19 2.94 0.43
N PHE A 252 14.11 3.09 1.20
CA PHE A 252 12.89 3.75 0.73
C PHE A 252 13.11 5.21 0.36
N GLU A 253 13.81 5.98 1.18
CA GLU A 253 14.14 7.39 0.93
C GLU A 253 14.96 7.56 -0.35
N LYS A 254 15.93 6.68 -0.58
CA LYS A 254 16.75 6.67 -1.80
C LYS A 254 15.92 6.41 -3.06
N ILE A 255 14.88 5.58 -2.97
CA ILE A 255 13.96 5.32 -4.08
C ILE A 255 12.97 6.47 -4.26
N GLU A 256 12.43 6.99 -3.16
CA GLU A 256 11.46 8.10 -3.16
C GLU A 256 12.07 9.38 -3.76
N ALA A 257 13.38 9.60 -3.58
CA ALA A 257 14.10 10.72 -4.17
C ALA A 257 14.24 10.66 -5.71
N ARG A 258 13.94 9.53 -6.35
CA ARG A 258 14.06 9.35 -7.81
C ARG A 258 12.75 9.69 -8.53
N ARG A 259 12.86 9.97 -9.84
CA ARG A 259 11.67 10.14 -10.70
C ARG A 259 10.85 8.86 -10.69
N GLY A 260 9.59 8.94 -10.25
CA GLY A 260 8.70 7.80 -10.08
C GLY A 260 8.49 7.37 -8.61
N GLY A 261 9.36 7.79 -7.70
CA GLY A 261 9.28 7.52 -6.26
C GLY A 261 9.16 6.03 -5.92
N LEU A 262 8.47 5.70 -4.83
CA LEU A 262 8.23 4.31 -4.42
C LEU A 262 7.48 3.45 -5.44
N ASN A 263 6.86 4.01 -6.48
CA ASN A 263 6.26 3.19 -7.55
C ASN A 263 7.33 2.37 -8.30
N MET A 264 8.59 2.78 -8.24
CA MET A 264 9.72 2.03 -8.79
C MET A 264 9.94 0.68 -8.08
N LEU A 265 9.44 0.50 -6.85
CA LEU A 265 9.43 -0.82 -6.20
C LEU A 265 8.59 -1.85 -6.95
N GLY A 266 7.62 -1.39 -7.74
CA GLY A 266 6.80 -2.25 -8.59
C GLY A 266 7.51 -2.68 -9.87
N SER A 267 8.43 -1.89 -10.40
CA SER A 267 9.19 -2.26 -11.60
C SER A 267 10.21 -3.37 -11.30
N ARG A 268 10.13 -4.47 -12.04
CA ARG A 268 11.00 -5.66 -11.86
C ARG A 268 12.48 -5.29 -11.99
N ASP A 269 12.83 -4.59 -13.06
CA ASP A 269 14.22 -4.31 -13.42
C ASP A 269 14.81 -3.23 -12.49
N ASP A 270 14.04 -2.18 -12.19
CA ASP A 270 14.50 -1.09 -11.32
C ASP A 270 14.66 -1.55 -9.85
N SER A 271 13.70 -2.32 -9.35
CA SER A 271 13.70 -2.74 -7.94
C SER A 271 14.89 -3.65 -7.60
N PHE A 272 15.32 -4.51 -8.52
CA PHE A 272 16.52 -5.34 -8.33
C PHE A 272 17.78 -4.47 -8.26
N GLN A 273 17.94 -3.52 -9.19
CA GLN A 273 19.07 -2.59 -9.18
C GLN A 273 19.17 -1.86 -7.84
N TYR A 274 18.07 -1.26 -7.38
CA TYR A 274 18.08 -0.48 -6.14
C TYR A 274 18.33 -1.33 -4.89
N LEU A 275 17.84 -2.57 -4.90
CA LEU A 275 18.13 -3.52 -3.84
C LEU A 275 19.64 -3.77 -3.74
N ILE A 276 20.30 -4.08 -4.85
CA ILE A 276 21.74 -4.35 -4.86
C ILE A 276 22.57 -3.10 -4.55
N GLU A 277 22.19 -1.93 -5.09
CA GLU A 277 22.87 -0.67 -4.77
C GLU A 277 22.81 -0.31 -3.27
N SER A 278 21.78 -0.76 -2.57
CA SER A 278 21.56 -0.43 -1.15
C SER A 278 22.03 -1.54 -0.21
N PHE A 279 22.00 -2.79 -0.68
CA PHE A 279 22.40 -3.99 0.07
C PHE A 279 23.36 -4.86 -0.77
N PRO A 280 24.57 -4.37 -1.10
CA PRO A 280 25.50 -5.08 -1.99
C PRO A 280 25.98 -6.42 -1.41
N ARG A 281 25.96 -6.57 -0.08
CA ARG A 281 26.33 -7.81 0.62
C ARG A 281 25.43 -9.00 0.28
N ILE A 282 24.23 -8.77 -0.26
CA ILE A 282 23.35 -9.86 -0.71
C ILE A 282 24.05 -10.69 -1.81
N LEU A 283 24.91 -10.07 -2.62
CA LEU A 283 25.68 -10.78 -3.65
C LEU A 283 26.74 -11.74 -3.08
N LEU A 284 27.05 -11.68 -1.79
CA LEU A 284 27.97 -12.59 -1.10
C LEU A 284 27.27 -13.84 -0.56
N LEU A 285 25.93 -13.90 -0.59
CA LEU A 285 25.20 -15.03 -0.04
C LEU A 285 25.38 -16.29 -0.89
N SER A 286 25.47 -17.44 -0.23
CA SER A 286 25.53 -18.74 -0.91
C SER A 286 24.15 -19.14 -1.41
N VAL A 287 24.04 -19.53 -2.68
CA VAL A 287 22.77 -20.05 -3.23
C VAL A 287 22.34 -21.32 -2.49
N LYS A 288 23.27 -22.27 -2.34
CA LYS A 288 22.98 -23.60 -1.77
C LYS A 288 22.79 -23.59 -0.27
N CYS A 289 23.62 -22.84 0.45
CA CYS A 289 23.65 -22.89 1.91
C CYS A 289 22.75 -21.83 2.58
N HIS A 290 22.28 -20.84 1.82
CA HIS A 290 21.54 -19.70 2.38
C HIS A 290 20.25 -19.39 1.63
N LEU A 291 20.33 -19.05 0.34
CA LEU A 291 19.14 -18.59 -0.40
C LEU A 291 18.09 -19.70 -0.57
N ILE A 292 18.49 -20.92 -0.96
CA ILE A 292 17.57 -22.07 -1.09
C ILE A 292 16.91 -22.38 0.27
N PRO A 293 17.66 -22.59 1.37
CA PRO A 293 17.05 -22.82 2.69
C PRO A 293 16.10 -21.69 3.13
N LEU A 294 16.44 -20.43 2.87
CA LEU A 294 15.59 -19.29 3.23
C LEU A 294 14.28 -19.29 2.43
N VAL A 295 14.35 -19.59 1.14
CA VAL A 295 13.18 -19.71 0.25
C VAL A 295 12.28 -20.83 0.75
N ASP A 296 12.83 -22.01 1.02
CA ASP A 296 12.07 -23.16 1.52
C ASP A 296 11.45 -22.87 2.90
N PHE A 297 12.17 -22.16 3.77
CA PHE A 297 11.65 -21.71 5.06
C PHE A 297 10.46 -20.75 4.90
N LEU A 298 10.58 -19.75 4.01
CA LEU A 298 9.51 -18.79 3.76
C LEU A 298 8.25 -19.48 3.19
N GLU A 299 8.40 -20.49 2.34
CA GLU A 299 7.27 -21.30 1.89
C GLU A 299 6.61 -22.08 3.04
N ASN A 300 7.42 -22.69 3.91
CA ASN A 300 6.93 -23.48 5.04
C ASN A 300 6.11 -22.66 6.04
N ILE A 301 6.40 -21.36 6.20
CA ILE A 301 5.59 -20.45 7.02
C ILE A 301 4.33 -19.91 6.31
N GLY A 302 4.05 -20.40 5.09
CA GLY A 302 2.85 -20.09 4.31
C GLY A 302 2.96 -18.84 3.44
N LEU A 303 4.16 -18.41 3.08
CA LEU A 303 4.39 -17.32 2.13
C LEU A 303 4.41 -17.90 0.69
N PRO A 304 3.57 -17.41 -0.24
CA PRO A 304 3.63 -17.83 -1.64
C PRO A 304 4.91 -17.33 -2.34
N ARG A 305 5.54 -18.15 -3.20
CA ARG A 305 6.78 -17.79 -3.92
C ARG A 305 6.65 -16.50 -4.74
N ASP A 306 5.51 -16.30 -5.39
CA ASP A 306 5.18 -15.10 -6.18
C ASP A 306 5.19 -13.81 -5.34
N ARG A 307 5.18 -13.92 -4.01
CA ARG A 307 5.15 -12.77 -3.09
C ARG A 307 6.43 -12.57 -2.28
N PHE A 308 7.48 -13.36 -2.50
CA PHE A 308 8.75 -13.21 -1.78
C PHE A 308 9.37 -11.84 -2.01
N ARG A 309 9.29 -11.37 -3.26
CA ARG A 309 9.64 -10.02 -3.68
C ARG A 309 9.12 -8.96 -2.71
N ASN A 310 7.84 -9.07 -2.34
CA ASN A 310 7.17 -8.03 -1.56
C ASN A 310 7.75 -7.96 -0.16
N VAL A 311 8.00 -9.09 0.48
CA VAL A 311 8.57 -9.13 1.83
C VAL A 311 10.00 -8.59 1.81
N ILE A 312 10.79 -9.01 0.83
CA ILE A 312 12.18 -8.61 0.67
C ILE A 312 12.30 -7.12 0.38
N LEU A 313 11.54 -6.60 -0.57
CA LEU A 313 11.59 -5.17 -0.89
C LEU A 313 11.05 -4.31 0.26
N LEU A 314 10.11 -4.81 1.07
CA LEU A 314 9.61 -4.08 2.24
C LEU A 314 10.52 -4.17 3.47
N PHE A 315 11.41 -5.16 3.53
CA PHE A 315 12.38 -5.33 4.62
C PHE A 315 13.63 -6.12 4.16
N PRO A 316 14.51 -5.50 3.37
CA PRO A 316 15.67 -6.18 2.76
C PRO A 316 16.64 -6.87 3.73
N PRO A 317 16.88 -6.38 4.96
CA PRO A 317 17.78 -7.04 5.91
C PRO A 317 17.46 -8.52 6.18
N VAL A 318 16.20 -8.94 6.00
CA VAL A 318 15.79 -10.34 6.20
C VAL A 318 16.58 -11.32 5.33
N LEU A 319 17.04 -10.90 4.14
CA LEU A 319 17.87 -11.74 3.26
C LEU A 319 19.25 -12.04 3.85
N LEU A 320 19.74 -11.21 4.77
CA LEU A 320 21.07 -11.33 5.35
C LEU A 320 21.08 -12.14 6.65
N TRP A 321 19.93 -12.60 7.12
CA TRP A 321 19.81 -13.33 8.39
C TRP A 321 19.82 -14.84 8.19
N ASN A 322 20.35 -15.55 9.18
CA ASN A 322 20.20 -17.00 9.27
C ASN A 322 18.75 -17.36 9.66
N ILE A 323 18.32 -18.56 9.28
CA ILE A 323 16.95 -19.04 9.52
C ILE A 323 16.65 -19.08 11.02
N GLU A 324 17.62 -19.47 11.86
CA GLU A 324 17.43 -19.54 13.31
C GLU A 324 17.07 -18.17 13.88
N VAL A 325 17.65 -17.09 13.35
CA VAL A 325 17.32 -15.72 13.79
C VAL A 325 15.88 -15.39 13.43
N ILE A 326 15.46 -15.69 12.21
CA ILE A 326 14.08 -15.44 11.76
C ILE A 326 13.11 -16.25 12.62
N GLU A 327 13.38 -17.53 12.85
CA GLU A 327 12.56 -18.39 13.71
C GLU A 327 12.41 -17.83 15.12
N GLN A 328 13.51 -17.43 15.77
CA GLN A 328 13.45 -16.83 17.11
C GLN A 328 12.59 -15.57 17.12
N ARG A 329 12.71 -14.73 16.10
CA ARG A 329 11.89 -13.52 15.98
C ARG A 329 10.42 -13.84 15.73
N ILE A 330 10.08 -14.94 15.05
CA ILE A 330 8.69 -15.42 14.89
C ILE A 330 8.17 -16.01 16.20
N LEU A 331 8.96 -16.82 16.91
CA LEU A 331 8.59 -17.45 18.18
C LEU A 331 8.20 -16.41 19.23
N ALA A 332 8.90 -15.27 19.27
CA ALA A 332 8.57 -14.15 20.16
C ALA A 332 7.14 -13.59 19.94
N PHE A 333 6.53 -13.80 18.76
CA PHE A 333 5.13 -13.45 18.50
C PHE A 333 4.14 -14.58 18.84
N LYS A 334 4.60 -15.84 18.91
CA LYS A 334 3.76 -17.00 19.23
C LYS A 334 3.29 -17.00 20.68
N GLU A 335 4.08 -16.41 21.59
CA GLU A 335 3.70 -16.24 23.01
C GLU A 335 2.41 -15.40 23.20
N ILE A 336 1.91 -14.77 22.13
CA ILE A 336 0.84 -13.76 22.17
C ILE A 336 -0.28 -14.10 21.16
N ASP A 337 -0.56 -15.39 20.96
CA ASP A 337 -1.81 -15.91 20.37
C ASP A 337 -2.02 -15.62 18.86
N VAL A 338 -0.92 -15.51 18.09
CA VAL A 338 -0.99 -15.53 16.62
C VAL A 338 -0.87 -16.98 16.13
N VAL A 339 -1.96 -17.49 15.53
CA VAL A 339 -1.99 -18.83 14.92
C VAL A 339 -0.95 -18.92 13.80
N GLU A 340 -0.02 -19.89 13.92
CA GLU A 340 1.16 -20.07 13.06
C GLU A 340 0.85 -20.03 11.55
N ARG A 341 -0.30 -20.59 11.13
CA ARG A 341 -0.69 -20.70 9.72
C ARG A 341 -0.99 -19.37 9.03
N ASP A 342 -1.13 -18.27 9.76
CA ASP A 342 -1.41 -16.94 9.19
C ASP A 342 -0.21 -15.99 9.27
N PHE A 343 0.95 -16.43 9.77
CA PHE A 343 2.12 -15.56 9.91
C PHE A 343 2.67 -15.11 8.54
N GLY A 344 2.68 -16.00 7.53
CA GLY A 344 3.04 -15.62 6.16
C GLY A 344 2.19 -14.45 5.62
N LYS A 345 0.87 -14.46 5.88
CA LYS A 345 -0.03 -13.34 5.49
C LYS A 345 0.25 -12.05 6.26
N LEU A 346 0.70 -12.17 7.51
CA LEU A 346 1.08 -11.03 8.34
C LEU A 346 2.38 -10.41 7.83
N LEU A 347 3.39 -11.23 7.52
CA LEU A 347 4.63 -10.81 6.88
C LEU A 347 4.37 -10.12 5.56
N LEU A 348 3.49 -10.63 4.70
CA LEU A 348 3.15 -9.96 3.44
C LEU A 348 2.67 -8.52 3.60
N LYS A 349 1.95 -8.25 4.70
CA LYS A 349 1.40 -6.91 4.96
C LYS A 349 2.40 -6.02 5.70
N TYR A 350 3.24 -6.59 6.55
CA TYR A 350 4.10 -5.82 7.45
C TYR A 350 5.33 -6.63 7.91
N PRO A 351 6.35 -6.79 7.04
CA PRO A 351 7.57 -7.52 7.38
C PRO A 351 8.36 -6.92 8.55
N TRP A 352 8.19 -5.62 8.81
CA TRP A 352 8.79 -4.93 9.95
C TRP A 352 8.39 -5.53 11.29
N ILE A 353 7.37 -6.39 11.34
CA ILE A 353 7.09 -7.19 12.54
C ILE A 353 8.32 -7.96 13.04
N LEU A 354 9.24 -8.34 12.16
CA LEU A 354 10.50 -8.98 12.53
C LEU A 354 11.52 -8.04 13.17
N SER A 355 11.36 -6.72 13.14
CA SER A 355 12.30 -5.79 13.78
C SER A 355 12.25 -5.88 15.32
N THR A 356 13.40 -5.71 15.96
CA THR A 356 13.50 -5.69 17.43
C THR A 356 12.76 -4.49 18.04
N SER A 357 12.82 -3.33 17.39
CA SER A 357 12.07 -2.13 17.80
C SER A 357 10.57 -2.37 17.75
N ILE A 358 10.09 -3.06 16.70
CA ILE A 358 8.66 -3.38 16.54
C ILE A 358 8.23 -4.45 17.55
N GLN A 359 9.06 -5.46 17.82
CA GLN A 359 8.82 -6.44 18.88
C GLN A 359 8.72 -5.79 20.26
N GLY A 360 9.63 -4.87 20.57
CA GLY A 360 9.59 -4.09 21.80
C GLY A 360 8.31 -3.26 21.91
N ASN A 361 7.96 -2.55 20.84
CA ASN A 361 6.73 -1.75 20.81
C ASN A 361 5.46 -2.61 20.85
N TYR A 362 5.47 -3.82 20.28
CA TYR A 362 4.35 -4.75 20.36
C TYR A 362 3.97 -5.04 21.82
N ARG A 363 4.96 -5.34 22.67
CA ARG A 363 4.75 -5.53 24.12
C ARG A 363 4.16 -4.28 24.78
N ALA A 364 4.66 -3.10 24.41
CA ALA A 364 4.15 -1.82 24.93
C ALA A 364 2.69 -1.55 24.48
N VAL A 365 2.35 -1.86 23.23
CA VAL A 365 0.99 -1.71 22.68
C VAL A 365 0.02 -2.65 23.40
N LEU A 366 0.41 -3.90 23.65
CA LEU A 366 -0.41 -4.85 24.40
C LEU A 366 -0.62 -4.39 25.85
N SER A 367 0.45 -3.94 26.51
CA SER A 367 0.38 -3.38 27.86
C SER A 367 -0.55 -2.17 27.93
N LEU A 368 -0.50 -1.27 26.94
CA LEU A 368 -1.44 -0.15 26.84
C LEU A 368 -2.89 -0.62 26.78
N PHE A 369 -3.20 -1.59 25.90
CA PHE A 369 -4.57 -2.09 25.79
C PHE A 369 -5.05 -2.85 27.02
N ASP A 370 -4.16 -3.56 27.71
CA ASP A 370 -4.44 -4.22 28.98
C ASP A 370 -4.78 -3.18 30.07
N ILE A 371 -4.01 -2.09 30.17
CA ILE A 371 -4.27 -0.95 31.08
C ILE A 371 -5.64 -0.32 30.80
N GLU A 372 -5.96 -0.14 29.52
CA GLU A 372 -7.23 0.43 29.04
C GLU A 372 -8.38 -0.61 29.03
N LYS A 373 -8.16 -1.80 29.60
CA LYS A 373 -9.12 -2.90 29.77
C LYS A 373 -9.82 -3.30 28.46
N VAL A 374 -9.06 -3.27 27.36
CA VAL A 374 -9.54 -3.69 26.04
C VAL A 374 -9.38 -5.21 25.92
N PRO A 375 -10.40 -5.96 25.49
CA PRO A 375 -10.31 -7.41 25.39
C PRO A 375 -9.20 -7.87 24.43
N LYS A 376 -8.32 -8.76 24.88
CA LYS A 376 -7.18 -9.30 24.10
C LYS A 376 -7.58 -9.86 22.74
N VAL A 377 -8.71 -10.58 22.66
CA VAL A 377 -9.25 -11.12 21.39
C VAL A 377 -9.55 -10.00 20.37
N SER A 378 -10.01 -8.84 20.84
CA SER A 378 -10.28 -7.70 19.96
C SER A 378 -8.98 -7.06 19.47
N VAL A 379 -7.98 -6.95 20.35
CA VAL A 379 -6.64 -6.44 20.03
C VAL A 379 -5.95 -7.35 19.02
N GLY A 380 -5.95 -8.67 19.23
CA GLY A 380 -5.38 -9.64 18.30
C GLY A 380 -6.01 -9.56 16.91
N ARG A 381 -7.36 -9.43 16.83
CA ARG A 381 -8.05 -9.19 15.56
C ARG A 381 -7.62 -7.88 14.89
N ALA A 382 -7.48 -6.82 15.68
CA ALA A 382 -7.06 -5.51 15.19
C ALA A 382 -5.64 -5.54 14.60
N ILE A 383 -4.69 -6.18 15.30
CA ILE A 383 -3.30 -6.30 14.85
C ILE A 383 -3.18 -7.21 13.64
N LYS A 384 -3.89 -8.34 13.61
CA LYS A 384 -3.91 -9.26 12.46
C LYS A 384 -4.44 -8.59 11.18
N SER A 385 -5.46 -7.74 11.32
CA SER A 385 -6.04 -7.02 10.18
C SER A 385 -5.21 -5.79 9.78
N TRP A 386 -4.60 -5.10 10.75
CA TRP A 386 -3.86 -3.86 10.55
C TRP A 386 -2.55 -3.78 11.38
N PRO A 387 -1.51 -4.54 11.01
CA PRO A 387 -0.25 -4.62 11.77
C PRO A 387 0.54 -3.32 11.85
N HIS A 388 0.25 -2.34 11.00
CA HIS A 388 0.85 -0.99 11.05
C HIS A 388 0.66 -0.29 12.41
N LEU A 389 -0.31 -0.72 13.22
CA LEU A 389 -0.45 -0.29 14.62
C LEU A 389 0.83 -0.49 15.43
N LEU A 390 1.62 -1.51 15.10
CA LEU A 390 2.86 -1.85 15.81
C LEU A 390 4.01 -0.88 15.52
N GLY A 391 3.94 -0.10 14.44
CA GLY A 391 4.88 0.99 14.17
C GLY A 391 4.51 2.30 14.87
N CYS A 392 3.29 2.40 15.41
CA CYS A 392 2.78 3.60 16.03
C CYS A 392 3.15 3.66 17.52
N SER A 393 3.53 4.84 18.01
CA SER A 393 3.81 5.01 19.44
C SER A 393 2.55 4.85 20.30
N THR A 394 2.73 4.26 21.48
CA THR A 394 1.63 4.08 22.45
C THR A 394 1.00 5.40 22.88
N SER A 395 1.75 6.51 22.89
CA SER A 395 1.23 7.85 23.19
C SER A 395 0.23 8.34 22.14
N LYS A 396 0.50 8.10 20.84
CA LYS A 396 -0.44 8.44 19.76
C LYS A 396 -1.69 7.57 19.80
N LEU A 397 -1.54 6.27 20.02
CA LEU A 397 -2.67 5.35 20.18
C LEU A 397 -3.56 5.78 21.37
N LYS A 398 -2.94 6.10 22.51
CA LYS A 398 -3.64 6.58 23.70
C LYS A 398 -4.36 7.91 23.46
N LEU A 399 -3.76 8.83 22.70
CA LEU A 399 -4.41 10.09 22.33
C LEU A 399 -5.70 9.85 21.54
N MET A 400 -5.68 8.94 20.57
CA MET A 400 -6.90 8.57 19.82
C MET A 400 -7.92 7.85 20.70
N MET A 401 -7.49 6.97 21.60
CA MET A 401 -8.40 6.32 22.56
C MET A 401 -9.05 7.33 23.52
N LYS A 402 -8.35 8.41 23.89
CA LYS A 402 -8.93 9.51 24.65
C LYS A 402 -10.08 10.19 23.88
N GLN A 403 -9.91 10.42 22.58
CA GLN A 403 -10.98 10.96 21.72
C GLN A 403 -12.20 10.03 21.68
N PHE A 404 -11.99 8.72 21.62
CA PHE A 404 -13.08 7.75 21.75
C PHE A 404 -13.76 7.84 23.13
N GLY A 405 -12.97 8.03 24.18
CA GLY A 405 -13.43 8.23 25.55
C GLY A 405 -14.36 9.44 25.72
N GLU A 406 -14.09 10.55 25.03
CA GLU A 406 -14.95 11.74 25.01
C GLU A 406 -16.33 11.49 24.38
N LEU A 407 -16.47 10.42 23.58
CA LEU A 407 -17.73 9.94 23.01
C LEU A 407 -18.33 8.76 23.79
N GLY A 408 -17.79 8.44 24.98
CA GLY A 408 -18.27 7.34 25.83
C GLY A 408 -17.86 5.93 25.36
N ILE A 409 -16.81 5.83 24.53
CA ILE A 409 -16.23 4.57 24.05
C ILE A 409 -14.95 4.27 24.82
N GLN A 410 -15.05 3.34 25.76
CA GLN A 410 -13.95 2.90 26.65
C GLN A 410 -13.99 1.37 26.82
N ASN A 411 -12.91 0.77 27.32
CA ASN A 411 -12.82 -0.66 27.68
C ASN A 411 -13.27 -1.58 26.52
N ARG A 412 -14.24 -2.48 26.78
CA ARG A 412 -14.85 -3.39 25.80
C ARG A 412 -15.40 -2.69 24.55
N LYS A 413 -15.88 -1.44 24.66
CA LYS A 413 -16.41 -0.71 23.50
C LYS A 413 -15.29 -0.30 22.54
N VAL A 414 -14.11 0.08 23.05
CA VAL A 414 -12.92 0.31 22.21
C VAL A 414 -12.57 -0.97 21.46
N GLY A 415 -12.60 -2.12 22.15
CA GLY A 415 -12.37 -3.42 21.54
C GLY A 415 -13.24 -3.66 20.31
N ARG A 416 -14.55 -3.35 20.38
CA ARG A 416 -15.45 -3.48 19.22
C ARG A 416 -15.06 -2.57 18.06
N VAL A 417 -14.74 -1.30 18.36
CA VAL A 417 -14.34 -0.30 17.35
C VAL A 417 -13.06 -0.72 16.63
N ILE A 418 -12.01 -1.06 17.37
CA ILE A 418 -10.71 -1.39 16.79
C ILE A 418 -10.71 -2.75 16.09
N ALA A 419 -11.59 -3.67 16.49
CA ALA A 419 -11.77 -4.96 15.83
C ALA A 419 -12.43 -4.85 14.45
N GLN A 420 -13.22 -3.79 14.22
CA GLN A 420 -13.88 -3.51 12.94
C GLN A 420 -13.06 -2.56 12.07
N SER A 421 -12.50 -1.49 12.66
CA SER A 421 -11.76 -0.45 11.94
C SER A 421 -10.50 -0.01 12.71
N PRO A 422 -9.46 -0.87 12.75
CA PRO A 422 -8.24 -0.59 13.52
C PRO A 422 -7.50 0.67 13.05
N GLN A 423 -7.61 1.02 11.77
CA GLN A 423 -6.96 2.19 11.17
C GLN A 423 -7.39 3.52 11.81
N LEU A 424 -8.52 3.57 12.52
CA LEU A 424 -8.92 4.78 13.26
C LEU A 424 -7.89 5.20 14.31
N LEU A 425 -7.19 4.25 14.92
CA LEU A 425 -6.15 4.56 15.92
C LEU A 425 -4.92 5.24 15.29
N LEU A 426 -4.78 5.20 13.96
CA LEU A 426 -3.67 5.78 13.22
C LEU A 426 -4.01 7.12 12.58
N LEU A 427 -5.26 7.59 12.71
CA LEU A 427 -5.67 8.89 12.24
C LEU A 427 -5.08 10.01 13.08
N LYS A 428 -5.00 11.20 12.51
CA LYS A 428 -4.76 12.40 13.30
C LYS A 428 -6.04 12.72 14.10
N PRO A 429 -5.94 13.14 15.38
CA PRO A 429 -7.11 13.52 16.16
C PRO A 429 -8.00 14.55 15.46
N GLN A 430 -7.40 15.49 14.73
CA GLN A 430 -8.12 16.53 14.00
C GLN A 430 -8.99 15.96 12.87
N GLU A 431 -8.49 14.97 12.12
CA GLU A 431 -9.25 14.31 11.04
C GLU A 431 -10.48 13.57 11.61
N PHE A 432 -10.29 12.90 12.75
CA PHE A 432 -11.40 12.25 13.47
C PHE A 432 -12.41 13.27 14.00
N LEU A 433 -11.93 14.36 14.62
CA LEU A 433 -12.77 15.41 15.17
C LEU A 433 -13.58 16.16 14.12
N GLN A 434 -13.08 16.31 12.90
CA GLN A 434 -13.86 16.89 11.79
C GLN A 434 -15.12 16.08 11.50
N VAL A 435 -15.04 14.74 11.55
CA VAL A 435 -16.22 13.89 11.37
C VAL A 435 -17.15 13.97 12.58
N VAL A 436 -16.61 14.13 13.79
CA VAL A 436 -17.42 14.39 15.00
C VAL A 436 -18.20 15.69 14.86
N VAL A 437 -17.54 16.79 14.49
CA VAL A 437 -18.17 18.10 14.27
C VAL A 437 -19.22 18.03 13.18
N PHE A 438 -18.96 17.32 12.08
CA PHE A 438 -19.95 17.09 11.03
C PHE A 438 -21.24 16.45 11.58
N PHE A 439 -21.14 15.49 12.50
CA PHE A 439 -22.33 14.93 13.15
C PHE A 439 -22.95 15.88 14.18
N GLU A 440 -22.16 16.67 14.90
CA GLU A 440 -22.67 17.70 15.81
C GLU A 440 -23.48 18.76 15.03
N ASP A 441 -23.01 19.19 13.86
CA ASP A 441 -23.70 20.12 12.95
C ASP A 441 -25.03 19.55 12.42
N MET A 442 -25.15 18.22 12.34
CA MET A 442 -26.41 17.53 12.05
C MET A 442 -27.35 17.41 13.25
N GLY A 443 -26.95 17.92 14.42
CA GLY A 443 -27.73 17.91 15.66
C GLY A 443 -27.55 16.66 16.52
N PHE A 444 -26.47 15.87 16.31
CA PHE A 444 -26.18 14.73 17.17
C PHE A 444 -25.43 15.14 18.43
N ASN A 445 -25.86 14.60 19.58
CA ASN A 445 -25.08 14.70 20.81
C ASN A 445 -23.95 13.65 20.85
N LYS A 446 -22.91 13.90 21.66
CA LYS A 446 -21.74 13.02 21.80
C LYS A 446 -22.09 11.56 22.09
N GLU A 447 -23.12 11.31 22.91
CA GLU A 447 -23.59 9.95 23.20
C GLU A 447 -24.13 9.23 21.95
N THR A 448 -24.89 9.94 21.10
CA THR A 448 -25.40 9.39 19.85
C THR A 448 -24.27 9.17 18.85
N ILE A 449 -23.33 10.10 18.75
CA ILE A 449 -22.12 9.95 17.93
C ILE A 449 -21.31 8.74 18.39
N GLY A 450 -21.13 8.54 19.69
CA GLY A 450 -20.48 7.35 20.26
C GLY A 450 -21.19 6.05 19.86
N ARG A 451 -22.53 6.02 19.87
CA ARG A 451 -23.30 4.86 19.37
C ARG A 451 -23.11 4.61 17.87
N ILE A 452 -23.00 5.66 17.06
CA ILE A 452 -22.69 5.55 15.63
C ILE A 452 -21.27 4.98 15.47
N LEU A 453 -20.27 5.53 16.17
CA LEU A 453 -18.89 5.03 16.17
C LEU A 453 -18.79 3.55 16.55
N ALA A 454 -19.56 3.11 17.56
CA ALA A 454 -19.54 1.72 18.00
C ALA A 454 -20.19 0.73 17.01
N ARG A 455 -21.05 1.21 16.09
CA ARG A 455 -21.75 0.39 15.09
C ARG A 455 -21.07 0.41 13.73
N CYS A 456 -20.55 1.57 13.34
CA CYS A 456 -20.02 1.84 12.00
C CYS A 456 -18.74 2.69 12.09
N PRO A 457 -17.67 2.18 12.71
CA PRO A 457 -16.46 2.96 12.97
C PRO A 457 -15.78 3.45 11.69
N GLU A 458 -15.92 2.74 10.58
CA GLU A 458 -15.35 3.12 9.27
C GLU A 458 -15.82 4.49 8.80
N THR A 459 -17.02 4.92 9.23
CA THR A 459 -17.59 6.25 8.96
C THR A 459 -16.67 7.38 9.45
N PHE A 460 -15.93 7.15 10.53
CA PHE A 460 -15.02 8.15 11.12
C PHE A 460 -13.64 8.18 10.46
N ALA A 461 -13.39 7.29 9.50
CA ALA A 461 -12.22 7.34 8.60
C ALA A 461 -12.60 7.82 7.19
N ALA A 462 -13.87 8.10 6.93
CA ALA A 462 -14.37 8.45 5.61
C ALA A 462 -14.21 9.94 5.31
N SER A 463 -14.08 10.27 4.02
CA SER A 463 -14.12 11.66 3.56
C SER A 463 -15.52 12.22 3.72
N ILE A 464 -15.63 13.41 4.33
CA ILE A 464 -16.92 14.10 4.52
C ILE A 464 -17.53 14.42 3.15
N GLU A 465 -16.77 15.07 2.27
CA GLU A 465 -17.25 15.52 0.95
C GLU A 465 -17.52 14.34 0.00
N GLU A 466 -16.50 13.51 -0.22
CA GLU A 466 -16.55 12.47 -1.26
C GLU A 466 -17.41 11.26 -0.86
N THR A 467 -17.59 11.02 0.45
CA THR A 467 -18.25 9.80 0.95
C THR A 467 -19.50 10.11 1.75
N LEU A 468 -19.42 10.90 2.82
CA LEU A 468 -20.56 11.07 3.72
C LEU A 468 -21.66 11.92 3.08
N LYS A 469 -21.33 13.08 2.50
CA LYS A 469 -22.32 13.93 1.81
C LYS A 469 -22.97 13.22 0.64
N ARG A 470 -22.21 12.51 -0.19
CA ARG A 470 -22.78 11.69 -1.29
C ARG A 470 -23.85 10.70 -0.81
N LYS A 471 -23.69 10.12 0.39
CA LYS A 471 -24.71 9.23 0.98
C LYS A 471 -25.94 9.97 1.49
N LEU A 472 -25.77 11.19 1.98
CA LEU A 472 -26.89 12.06 2.36
C LEU A 472 -27.64 12.61 1.15
N ASP A 473 -26.92 12.97 0.09
CA ASP A 473 -27.48 13.43 -1.18
C ASP A 473 -28.29 12.32 -1.84
N PHE A 474 -27.82 11.08 -1.77
CA PHE A 474 -28.60 9.92 -2.20
C PHE A 474 -29.94 9.81 -1.46
N LEU A 475 -29.96 9.95 -0.13
CA LEU A 475 -31.20 9.94 0.64
C LEU A 475 -32.13 11.11 0.25
N SER A 476 -31.54 12.27 -0.02
CA SER A 476 -32.28 13.46 -0.47
C SER A 476 -32.89 13.24 -1.86
N ALA A 477 -32.14 12.64 -2.78
CA ALA A 477 -32.57 12.33 -4.15
C ALA A 477 -33.73 11.33 -4.20
N ILE A 478 -33.81 10.38 -3.25
CA ILE A 478 -34.96 9.46 -3.13
C ILE A 478 -36.15 10.10 -2.38
N GLY A 479 -36.06 11.36 -1.96
CA GLY A 479 -37.15 12.12 -1.36
C GLY A 479 -37.14 12.22 0.17
N VAL A 480 -36.06 11.81 0.85
CA VAL A 480 -35.94 12.00 2.32
C VAL A 480 -35.47 13.43 2.59
N SER A 481 -36.34 14.25 3.19
CA SER A 481 -35.99 15.63 3.57
C SER A 481 -34.84 15.70 4.57
N ASN A 482 -34.03 16.76 4.49
CA ASN A 482 -32.89 17.04 5.38
C ASN A 482 -33.26 16.99 6.87
N ILE A 483 -34.45 17.46 7.25
CA ILE A 483 -34.95 17.42 8.64
C ILE A 483 -35.12 15.99 9.18
N HIS A 484 -35.20 15.00 8.30
CA HIS A 484 -35.39 13.60 8.64
C HIS A 484 -34.09 12.78 8.59
N LEU A 485 -33.02 13.29 7.96
CA LEU A 485 -31.74 12.60 7.86
C LEU A 485 -31.18 12.23 9.24
N PRO A 486 -31.17 13.12 10.26
CA PRO A 486 -30.63 12.75 11.57
C PRO A 486 -31.37 11.57 12.20
N ARG A 487 -32.69 11.49 12.00
CA ARG A 487 -33.53 10.38 12.50
C ARG A 487 -33.22 9.06 11.77
N VAL A 488 -32.98 9.12 10.46
CA VAL A 488 -32.62 7.94 9.65
C VAL A 488 -31.26 7.39 10.10
N ILE A 489 -30.25 8.25 10.16
CA ILE A 489 -28.88 7.90 10.61
C ILE A 489 -28.90 7.35 12.04
N LYS A 490 -29.60 8.00 12.98
CA LYS A 490 -29.68 7.53 14.37
C LYS A 490 -30.21 6.09 14.49
N LYS A 491 -31.21 5.75 13.67
CA LYS A 491 -31.85 4.42 13.70
C LYS A 491 -31.00 3.37 13.00
N TYR A 492 -30.40 3.70 11.87
CA TYR A 492 -29.68 2.76 11.02
C TYR A 492 -28.40 3.38 10.42
N PRO A 493 -27.36 3.64 11.23
CA PRO A 493 -26.12 4.23 10.75
C PRO A 493 -25.38 3.37 9.72
N GLU A 494 -25.67 2.07 9.63
CA GLU A 494 -25.03 1.12 8.70
C GLU A 494 -25.21 1.50 7.22
N PHE A 495 -26.19 2.33 6.87
CA PHE A 495 -26.27 2.85 5.50
C PHE A 495 -25.04 3.73 5.15
N LEU A 496 -24.43 4.41 6.13
CA LEU A 496 -23.26 5.27 5.95
C LEU A 496 -22.00 4.49 5.56
N VAL A 497 -22.00 3.17 5.67
CA VAL A 497 -20.91 2.29 5.19
C VAL A 497 -21.33 1.45 3.98
N SER A 498 -22.59 1.55 3.54
CA SER A 498 -23.09 0.85 2.36
C SER A 498 -22.67 1.56 1.06
N ASP A 499 -22.53 0.79 -0.02
CA ASP A 499 -22.24 1.29 -1.35
C ASP A 499 -23.52 1.82 -2.02
N VAL A 500 -23.48 3.05 -2.53
CA VAL A 500 -24.67 3.70 -3.12
C VAL A 500 -25.11 2.97 -4.39
N ASP A 501 -24.17 2.73 -5.30
CA ASP A 501 -24.46 2.30 -6.67
C ASP A 501 -24.73 0.80 -6.75
N ARG A 502 -23.98 0.00 -5.97
CA ARG A 502 -24.04 -1.48 -5.98
C ARG A 502 -25.08 -2.03 -5.01
N THR A 503 -25.45 -1.27 -3.97
CA THR A 503 -26.26 -1.81 -2.87
C THR A 503 -27.55 -1.02 -2.68
N LEU A 504 -27.47 0.30 -2.43
CA LEU A 504 -28.66 1.09 -2.08
C LEU A 504 -29.56 1.34 -3.29
N LEU A 505 -28.99 1.76 -4.42
CA LEU A 505 -29.75 2.07 -5.63
C LEU A 505 -30.53 0.86 -6.17
N PRO A 506 -29.94 -0.36 -6.31
CA PRO A 506 -30.70 -1.54 -6.73
C PRO A 506 -31.91 -1.85 -5.84
N ARG A 507 -31.77 -1.65 -4.52
CA ARG A 507 -32.87 -1.83 -3.56
C ARG A 507 -34.00 -0.84 -3.81
N MET A 508 -33.67 0.43 -4.07
CA MET A 508 -34.68 1.46 -4.37
C MET A 508 -35.39 1.17 -5.69
N THR A 509 -34.61 0.81 -6.73
CA THR A 509 -35.14 0.43 -8.05
C THR A 509 -36.07 -0.77 -7.97
N TYR A 510 -35.73 -1.78 -7.17
CA TYR A 510 -36.59 -2.93 -6.94
C TYR A 510 -37.94 -2.53 -6.34
N LEU A 511 -37.94 -1.69 -5.30
CA LEU A 511 -39.18 -1.19 -4.67
C LEU A 511 -40.03 -0.37 -5.66
N MET A 512 -39.41 0.44 -6.53
CA MET A 512 -40.13 1.16 -7.59
C MET A 512 -40.76 0.22 -8.61
N LYS A 513 -40.05 -0.85 -9.01
CA LYS A 513 -40.58 -1.88 -9.92
C LYS A 513 -41.79 -2.62 -9.35
N LEU A 514 -41.91 -2.70 -8.03
CA LEU A 514 -43.09 -3.25 -7.35
C LEU A 514 -44.30 -2.28 -7.34
N GLY A 515 -44.17 -1.10 -7.93
CA GLY A 515 -45.24 -0.09 -8.00
C GLY A 515 -45.27 0.90 -6.84
N LEU A 516 -44.25 0.92 -5.97
CA LEU A 516 -44.14 1.95 -4.93
C LEU A 516 -43.59 3.25 -5.50
N SER A 517 -44.24 4.38 -5.20
CA SER A 517 -43.75 5.68 -5.64
C SER A 517 -42.50 6.10 -4.86
N GLY A 518 -41.73 7.06 -5.39
CA GLY A 518 -40.62 7.66 -4.64
C GLY A 518 -41.05 8.24 -3.27
N LYS A 519 -42.27 8.79 -3.19
CA LYS A 519 -42.84 9.29 -1.92
C LYS A 519 -43.11 8.15 -0.93
N ASP A 520 -43.63 7.03 -1.41
CA ASP A 520 -43.84 5.84 -0.56
C ASP A 520 -42.50 5.32 -0.03
N ILE A 521 -41.50 5.18 -0.89
CA ILE A 521 -40.16 4.72 -0.52
C ILE A 521 -39.51 5.67 0.50
N ALA A 522 -39.55 6.98 0.27
CA ALA A 522 -39.05 7.98 1.21
C ALA A 522 -39.75 7.87 2.57
N PHE A 523 -41.07 7.67 2.59
CA PHE A 523 -41.84 7.48 3.81
C PHE A 523 -41.41 6.20 4.56
N ILE A 524 -41.23 5.09 3.85
CA ILE A 524 -40.74 3.83 4.42
C ILE A 524 -39.35 4.02 5.00
N VAL A 525 -38.39 4.58 4.23
CA VAL A 525 -37.00 4.79 4.69
C VAL A 525 -36.97 5.68 5.93
N ARG A 526 -37.78 6.75 5.98
CA ARG A 526 -37.88 7.64 7.14
C ARG A 526 -38.41 6.94 8.39
N THR A 527 -39.44 6.12 8.25
CA THR A 527 -40.13 5.48 9.38
C THR A 527 -39.42 4.20 9.85
N PHE A 528 -38.87 3.45 8.90
CA PHE A 528 -38.16 2.19 9.06
C PHE A 528 -36.86 2.12 8.20
N PRO A 529 -35.81 2.85 8.61
CA PRO A 529 -34.50 2.83 7.94
C PRO A 529 -33.84 1.45 7.70
N PRO A 530 -34.02 0.41 8.56
CA PRO A 530 -33.40 -0.90 8.32
C PRO A 530 -33.76 -1.56 6.99
N LEU A 531 -34.83 -1.11 6.32
CA LEU A 531 -35.13 -1.50 4.94
C LEU A 531 -33.92 -1.35 4.01
N LEU A 532 -33.12 -0.29 4.21
CA LEU A 532 -31.92 -0.01 3.43
C LEU A 532 -30.88 -1.13 3.50
N GLY A 533 -30.96 -2.03 4.48
CA GLY A 533 -30.05 -3.16 4.68
C GLY A 533 -30.54 -4.51 4.16
N TYR A 534 -31.82 -4.64 3.80
CA TYR A 534 -32.39 -5.94 3.45
C TYR A 534 -32.03 -6.39 2.04
N SER A 535 -31.62 -7.66 1.92
CA SER A 535 -31.35 -8.30 0.62
C SER A 535 -32.64 -8.38 -0.20
N ILE A 536 -32.52 -8.08 -1.49
CA ILE A 536 -33.64 -8.20 -2.42
C ILE A 536 -34.09 -9.65 -2.49
N GLU A 537 -33.16 -10.57 -2.75
CA GLU A 537 -33.46 -11.98 -2.99
C GLU A 537 -33.82 -12.74 -1.71
N GLU A 538 -33.12 -12.49 -0.60
CA GLU A 538 -33.31 -13.28 0.62
C GLU A 538 -34.44 -12.76 1.51
N VAL A 539 -34.82 -11.48 1.39
CA VAL A 539 -35.72 -10.83 2.34
C VAL A 539 -36.88 -10.11 1.66
N LEU A 540 -36.61 -9.19 0.74
CA LEU A 540 -37.67 -8.35 0.19
C LEU A 540 -38.58 -9.17 -0.74
N ARG A 541 -38.02 -9.88 -1.72
CA ARG A 541 -38.75 -10.61 -2.74
C ARG A 541 -39.63 -11.73 -2.17
N PRO A 542 -39.13 -12.68 -1.34
CA PRO A 542 -39.97 -13.78 -0.85
C PRO A 542 -41.14 -13.28 0.00
N LYS A 543 -40.94 -12.19 0.74
CA LYS A 543 -41.99 -11.61 1.59
C LYS A 543 -43.01 -10.81 0.79
N VAL A 544 -42.60 -10.11 -0.25
CA VAL A 544 -43.54 -9.42 -1.17
C VAL A 544 -44.34 -10.45 -1.98
N GLU A 545 -43.68 -11.49 -2.50
CA GLU A 545 -44.37 -12.57 -3.23
C GLU A 545 -45.41 -13.24 -2.34
N PHE A 546 -45.06 -13.60 -1.10
CA PHE A 546 -46.02 -14.16 -0.16
C PHE A 546 -47.18 -13.19 0.14
N LEU A 547 -46.90 -11.90 0.34
CA LEU A 547 -47.91 -10.88 0.60
C LEU A 547 -48.92 -10.77 -0.57
N VAL A 548 -48.42 -10.73 -1.80
CA VAL A 548 -49.26 -10.48 -2.98
C VAL A 548 -49.93 -11.76 -3.47
N GLN A 549 -49.18 -12.86 -3.58
CA GLN A 549 -49.65 -14.10 -4.20
C GLN A 549 -50.41 -15.00 -3.23
N THR A 550 -50.04 -15.00 -1.94
CA THR A 550 -50.65 -15.91 -0.94
C THR A 550 -51.60 -15.18 0.00
N MET A 551 -51.20 -14.00 0.49
CA MET A 551 -52.07 -13.20 1.35
C MET A 551 -53.07 -12.34 0.57
N GLU A 552 -52.94 -12.30 -0.77
CA GLU A 552 -53.83 -11.55 -1.68
C GLU A 552 -53.92 -10.05 -1.33
N ARG A 553 -52.83 -9.48 -0.81
CA ARG A 553 -52.74 -8.08 -0.37
C ARG A 553 -51.98 -7.20 -1.35
N PRO A 554 -52.36 -5.92 -1.47
CA PRO A 554 -51.60 -4.99 -2.29
C PRO A 554 -50.22 -4.72 -1.69
N VAL A 555 -49.22 -4.54 -2.55
CA VAL A 555 -47.86 -4.15 -2.13
C VAL A 555 -47.87 -2.92 -1.22
N ARG A 556 -48.82 -1.99 -1.45
CA ARG A 556 -48.96 -0.74 -0.69
C ARG A 556 -49.17 -0.95 0.83
N ASP A 557 -49.65 -2.12 1.28
CA ASP A 557 -49.79 -2.43 2.71
C ASP A 557 -48.44 -2.31 3.44
N VAL A 558 -47.32 -2.59 2.77
CA VAL A 558 -45.97 -2.47 3.37
C VAL A 558 -45.56 -1.02 3.63
N VAL A 559 -46.19 -0.04 2.96
CA VAL A 559 -45.97 1.39 3.22
C VAL A 559 -46.54 1.76 4.59
N GLY A 560 -47.72 1.25 4.91
CA GLY A 560 -48.40 1.46 6.20
C GLY A 560 -47.71 0.72 7.36
N TYR A 561 -47.10 -0.43 7.08
CA TYR A 561 -46.37 -1.20 8.09
C TYR A 561 -45.04 -1.79 7.59
N PRO A 562 -44.00 -0.96 7.38
CA PRO A 562 -42.68 -1.39 6.87
C PRO A 562 -41.99 -2.47 7.68
N ARG A 563 -42.30 -2.53 8.98
CA ARG A 563 -41.76 -3.53 9.91
C ARG A 563 -42.11 -4.96 9.49
N PHE A 564 -43.09 -5.15 8.60
CA PHE A 564 -43.36 -6.41 7.90
C PHE A 564 -42.07 -7.13 7.47
N PHE A 565 -41.13 -6.39 6.85
CA PHE A 565 -39.87 -6.96 6.36
C PHE A 565 -38.92 -7.44 7.46
N SER A 566 -39.12 -7.05 8.71
CA SER A 566 -38.27 -7.48 9.84
C SER A 566 -38.69 -8.81 10.47
N TYR A 567 -39.93 -9.25 10.24
CA TYR A 567 -40.43 -10.50 10.82
C TYR A 567 -40.00 -11.70 9.98
N SER A 568 -39.78 -12.84 10.63
CA SER A 568 -39.48 -14.10 9.93
C SER A 568 -40.68 -14.55 9.09
N LEU A 569 -40.44 -14.86 7.81
CA LEU A 569 -41.46 -15.36 6.90
C LEU A 569 -42.04 -16.68 7.43
N GLU A 570 -41.17 -17.65 7.72
CA GLU A 570 -41.56 -19.00 8.16
C GLU A 570 -42.06 -19.05 9.60
N LYS A 571 -41.43 -18.30 10.52
CA LYS A 571 -41.73 -18.45 11.95
C LYS A 571 -42.86 -17.56 12.46
N LYS A 572 -43.20 -16.48 11.74
CA LYS A 572 -44.19 -15.50 12.24
C LYS A 572 -45.21 -15.08 11.19
N ILE A 573 -44.79 -14.76 9.97
CA ILE A 573 -45.73 -14.27 8.94
C ILE A 573 -46.68 -15.39 8.48
N LYS A 574 -46.13 -16.51 7.98
CA LYS A 574 -46.92 -17.66 7.50
C LYS A 574 -47.84 -18.25 8.59
N PRO A 575 -47.36 -18.58 9.80
CA PRO A 575 -48.20 -19.22 10.82
C PRO A 575 -49.39 -18.34 11.21
N ARG A 576 -49.16 -17.03 11.43
CA ARG A 576 -50.23 -16.10 11.78
C ARG A 576 -51.22 -15.89 10.64
N PHE A 577 -50.76 -15.91 9.39
CA PHE A 577 -51.64 -15.79 8.23
C PHE A 577 -52.59 -16.99 8.15
N TRP A 578 -52.06 -18.20 8.27
CA TRP A 578 -52.87 -19.42 8.20
C TRP A 578 -53.88 -19.54 9.35
N VAL A 579 -53.51 -19.10 10.56
CA VAL A 579 -54.43 -19.01 11.71
C VAL A 579 -55.63 -18.10 11.41
N LEU A 580 -55.39 -16.95 10.79
CA LEU A 580 -56.42 -15.98 10.43
C LEU A 580 -57.26 -16.47 9.25
N LYS A 581 -56.62 -16.98 8.19
CA LYS A 581 -57.30 -17.51 7.00
C LYS A 581 -58.21 -18.68 7.35
N GLY A 582 -57.76 -19.61 8.21
CA GLY A 582 -58.56 -20.74 8.69
C GLY A 582 -59.76 -20.34 9.55
N ARG A 583 -59.75 -19.14 10.13
CA ARG A 583 -60.87 -18.57 10.90
C ARG A 583 -61.67 -17.53 10.10
N ASN A 584 -61.31 -17.31 8.84
CA ASN A 584 -61.89 -16.27 7.98
C ASN A 584 -61.87 -14.87 8.62
N LEU A 585 -60.77 -14.54 9.31
CA LEU A 585 -60.56 -13.24 9.96
C LEU A 585 -59.62 -12.37 9.12
N GLU A 586 -59.97 -11.10 8.98
CA GLU A 586 -59.13 -10.07 8.36
C GLU A 586 -58.69 -9.04 9.39
N CYS A 587 -57.42 -8.62 9.32
CA CYS A 587 -56.88 -7.55 10.15
C CYS A 587 -55.72 -6.83 9.43
N SER A 588 -55.21 -5.72 9.99
CA SER A 588 -54.06 -5.04 9.38
C SER A 588 -52.75 -5.83 9.57
N LEU A 589 -51.74 -5.59 8.73
CA LEU A 589 -50.39 -6.18 8.95
C LEU A 589 -49.82 -5.81 10.32
N LYS A 590 -50.16 -4.62 10.84
CA LYS A 590 -49.76 -4.17 12.17
C LYS A 590 -50.43 -4.99 13.26
N ASP A 591 -51.73 -5.25 13.15
CA ASP A 591 -52.46 -6.07 14.13
C ASP A 591 -52.01 -7.52 14.10
N MET A 592 -51.80 -8.05 12.89
CA MET A 592 -51.33 -9.41 12.69
C MET A 592 -49.93 -9.63 13.27
N LEU A 593 -48.98 -8.71 13.04
CA LEU A 593 -47.54 -8.97 13.30
C LEU A 593 -46.95 -8.16 14.45
N GLY A 594 -47.54 -7.00 14.76
CA GLY A 594 -47.07 -6.08 15.80
C GLY A 594 -47.27 -6.63 17.21
N LYS A 595 -48.29 -7.45 17.41
CA LYS A 595 -48.61 -8.10 18.70
C LYS A 595 -47.61 -9.19 19.05
N ASN A 596 -47.37 -9.39 20.34
CA ASN A 596 -46.64 -10.57 20.83
C ASN A 596 -47.48 -11.86 20.61
N ASP A 597 -47.00 -13.02 21.02
CA ASP A 597 -47.72 -14.29 20.73
C ASP A 597 -48.96 -14.46 21.62
N GLU A 598 -48.92 -14.00 22.87
CA GLU A 598 -50.04 -14.05 23.81
C GLU A 598 -51.18 -13.10 23.40
N GLU A 599 -50.85 -11.87 23.06
CA GLU A 599 -51.79 -10.85 22.55
C GLU A 599 -52.46 -11.31 21.27
N PHE A 600 -51.68 -11.85 20.33
CA PHE A 600 -52.21 -12.39 19.08
C PHE A 600 -53.14 -13.59 19.34
N ALA A 601 -52.76 -14.48 20.26
CA ALA A 601 -53.60 -15.62 20.60
C ALA A 601 -54.89 -15.20 21.32
N ALA A 602 -54.81 -14.29 22.29
CA ALA A 602 -55.98 -13.79 23.01
C ALA A 602 -57.00 -13.17 22.06
N GLU A 603 -56.55 -12.41 21.07
CA GLU A 603 -57.43 -11.69 20.15
C GLU A 603 -57.95 -12.56 19.00
N PHE A 604 -57.12 -13.43 18.42
CA PHE A 604 -57.46 -14.14 17.18
C PHE A 604 -57.62 -15.65 17.33
N ILE A 605 -57.17 -16.24 18.45
CA ILE A 605 -57.27 -17.68 18.72
C ILE A 605 -58.33 -17.96 19.80
N GLY A 606 -58.55 -17.02 20.73
CA GLY A 606 -59.41 -17.16 21.91
C GLY A 606 -58.69 -17.90 23.05
N VAL A 607 -58.91 -17.46 24.29
CA VAL A 607 -58.33 -18.09 25.48
C VAL A 607 -58.90 -19.50 25.62
N GLY A 608 -58.17 -20.54 25.18
CA GLY A 608 -58.48 -21.91 25.58
C GLY A 608 -58.18 -23.08 24.64
N ARG A 609 -57.64 -22.94 23.42
CA ARG A 609 -57.21 -24.11 22.62
C ARG A 609 -55.96 -23.84 21.78
N MET A 610 -54.80 -24.26 22.28
CA MET A 610 -53.64 -24.55 21.43
C MET A 610 -54.01 -25.73 20.52
N LEU A 611 -54.25 -25.44 19.24
CA LEU A 611 -54.37 -26.48 18.21
C LEU A 611 -53.05 -26.57 17.45
N VAL A 612 -52.44 -27.74 17.65
CA VAL A 612 -51.42 -28.48 16.88
C VAL A 612 -50.98 -27.84 15.55
N PRO A 613 -49.67 -27.72 15.29
CA PRO A 613 -49.17 -27.22 14.00
C PRO A 613 -49.48 -28.22 12.87
N PRO A 614 -49.79 -27.76 11.63
CA PRO A 614 -49.96 -28.67 10.50
C PRO A 614 -48.60 -29.25 10.03
N PRO A 615 -48.61 -30.40 9.33
CA PRO A 615 -47.40 -31.11 8.89
C PRO A 615 -46.57 -30.35 7.86
#